data_AF-A0AA86URU9-F1
#
_entry.id   AF-A0AA86URU9-F1
#
_cell.length_a   1.000
_cell.length_b   1.000
_cell.length_c   1.000
_cell.angle_alpha   90.00
_cell.angle_beta   90.00
_cell.angle_gamma   90.00
#
_symmetry.space_group_name_H-M   'P 1'
#
loop_
_entity.id
_entity.type
_entity.pdbx_description
1 polymer ?
#
loop_
_entity_poly.entity_id
_entity_poly.type
_entity_poly.pdbx_seq_one_letter_code
_entity_poly.pdbx_strand_id
1 'polypeptide(L)'
;MSVKRNNHKWTEQETVLLYKIVVGSDRNWRIVERVFPNFTLLQLQNKFTFLEQQYKIKSSGNEQYFLKSCSEEINRASKSLLSIYNQESLKTQKEPENTVKEESSEQKERSYHHWTREETLLLYKTVHKNIGNWKEVMKVFPQFSLLQIQNKYVMIQKQFKLRMRNKEESQDFVLSDDTLQMLLDLISKKE
;
A
#
# COMPACT_ATOMS: atom_id res chain seq x y z
N MET A 1 -8.82 6.35 -29.44
CA MET A 1 -8.04 5.16 -29.04
C MET A 1 -8.89 3.91 -29.27
N SER A 2 -8.52 3.02 -30.18
CA SER A 2 -9.27 1.79 -30.44
C SER A 2 -9.13 0.83 -29.26
N VAL A 3 -10.23 0.64 -28.53
CA VAL A 3 -10.34 -0.42 -27.52
C VAL A 3 -10.46 -1.74 -28.29
N LYS A 4 -9.31 -2.39 -28.54
CA LYS A 4 -9.29 -3.77 -29.06
C LYS A 4 -10.01 -4.65 -28.04
N ARG A 5 -11.26 -5.02 -28.32
CA ARG A 5 -11.98 -6.05 -27.57
C ARG A 5 -11.36 -7.39 -27.97
N ASN A 6 -10.21 -7.71 -27.41
CA ASN A 6 -9.64 -9.04 -27.53
C ASN A 6 -10.46 -9.96 -26.63
N ASN A 7 -11.23 -10.86 -27.25
CA ASN A 7 -11.88 -11.99 -26.58
C ASN A 7 -10.82 -13.03 -26.21
N HIS A 8 -9.86 -12.65 -25.36
CA HIS A 8 -8.81 -13.54 -24.91
C HIS A 8 -9.38 -14.59 -23.94
N LYS A 9 -9.13 -15.85 -24.25
CA LYS A 9 -9.46 -16.97 -23.36
C LYS A 9 -8.32 -17.16 -22.37
N TRP A 10 -8.56 -16.80 -21.11
CA TRP A 10 -7.61 -16.99 -20.01
C TRP A 10 -7.22 -18.47 -19.87
N THR A 11 -5.93 -18.74 -20.00
CA THR A 11 -5.36 -20.06 -19.70
C THR A 11 -5.22 -20.25 -18.19
N GLU A 12 -5.10 -21.50 -17.75
CA GLU A 12 -4.87 -21.82 -16.34
C GLU A 12 -3.55 -21.22 -15.84
N GLN A 13 -2.50 -21.29 -16.65
CA GLN A 13 -1.18 -20.72 -16.34
C GLN A 13 -1.24 -19.20 -16.12
N GLU A 14 -1.89 -18.46 -17.03
CA GLU A 14 -2.09 -17.00 -16.89
C GLU A 14 -2.91 -16.67 -15.64
N THR A 15 -3.94 -17.46 -15.37
CA THR A 15 -4.83 -17.27 -14.21
C THR A 15 -4.07 -17.45 -12.90
N VAL A 16 -3.25 -18.49 -12.81
CA VAL A 16 -2.39 -18.79 -11.66
C VAL A 16 -1.34 -17.69 -11.49
N LEU A 17 -0.70 -17.26 -12.58
CA LEU A 17 0.29 -16.20 -12.57
C LEU A 17 -0.30 -14.85 -12.14
N LEU A 18 -1.49 -14.49 -12.65
CA LEU A 18 -2.20 -13.26 -12.27
C LEU A 18 -2.45 -13.24 -10.77
N TYR A 19 -3.04 -14.30 -10.22
CA TYR A 19 -3.37 -14.39 -8.79
C TYR A 19 -2.10 -14.23 -7.93
N LYS A 20 -1.02 -14.93 -8.30
CA LYS A 20 0.26 -14.89 -7.59
C LYS A 20 0.88 -13.51 -7.57
N ILE A 21 0.95 -12.82 -8.72
CA ILE A 21 1.53 -11.48 -8.79
C ILE A 21 0.67 -10.49 -8.00
N VAL A 22 -0.66 -10.56 -8.13
CA VAL A 22 -1.56 -9.64 -7.41
C VAL A 22 -1.44 -9.82 -5.89
N VAL A 23 -1.41 -11.07 -5.40
CA VAL A 23 -1.26 -11.37 -3.97
C VAL A 23 0.15 -11.04 -3.49
N GLY A 24 1.19 -11.41 -4.24
CA GLY A 24 2.59 -11.18 -3.87
C GLY A 24 3.05 -9.72 -3.94
N SER A 25 2.33 -8.86 -4.67
CA SER A 25 2.62 -7.43 -4.79
C SER A 25 1.70 -6.54 -3.96
N ASP A 26 0.96 -7.10 -2.99
CA ASP A 26 -0.04 -6.37 -2.19
C ASP A 26 -1.04 -5.59 -3.05
N ARG A 27 -1.48 -6.20 -4.17
CA ARG A 27 -2.39 -5.62 -5.16
C ARG A 27 -1.84 -4.38 -5.87
N ASN A 28 -0.53 -4.30 -6.08
CA ASN A 28 0.08 -3.25 -6.87
C ASN A 28 -0.15 -3.49 -8.38
N TRP A 29 -1.27 -2.97 -8.87
CA TRP A 29 -1.71 -3.15 -10.25
C TRP A 29 -0.76 -2.61 -11.32
N ARG A 30 0.12 -1.65 -10.99
CA ARG A 30 1.12 -1.14 -11.94
C ARG A 30 2.16 -2.21 -12.29
N ILE A 31 2.50 -3.09 -11.36
CA ILE A 31 3.41 -4.21 -11.61
C ILE A 31 2.68 -5.26 -12.47
N VAL A 32 1.42 -5.54 -12.13
CA VAL A 32 0.59 -6.53 -12.83
C VAL A 32 0.38 -6.16 -14.29
N GLU A 33 0.09 -4.88 -14.60
CA GLU A 33 -0.11 -4.40 -15.98
C GLU A 33 1.16 -4.56 -16.84
N ARG A 34 2.35 -4.39 -16.26
CA ARG A 34 3.62 -4.61 -16.98
C ARG A 34 3.86 -6.07 -17.33
N VAL A 35 3.42 -7.00 -16.48
CA VAL A 35 3.56 -8.44 -16.74
C VAL A 35 2.53 -8.93 -17.76
N PHE A 36 1.39 -8.25 -17.87
CA PHE A 36 0.30 -8.58 -18.77
C PHE A 36 0.01 -7.45 -19.77
N PRO A 37 0.96 -7.09 -20.66
CA PRO A 37 0.84 -5.93 -21.54
C PRO A 37 -0.30 -6.04 -22.56
N ASN A 38 -0.78 -7.27 -22.82
CA ASN A 38 -1.87 -7.53 -23.75
C ASN A 38 -3.26 -7.35 -23.13
N PHE A 39 -3.33 -7.05 -21.83
CA PHE A 39 -4.58 -6.90 -21.10
C PHE A 39 -4.69 -5.51 -20.52
N THR A 40 -5.89 -4.96 -20.58
CA THR A 40 -6.18 -3.71 -19.87
C THR A 40 -6.24 -3.95 -18.37
N LEU A 41 -5.87 -2.94 -17.59
CA LEU A 41 -5.98 -2.98 -16.12
C LEU A 41 -7.37 -3.47 -15.65
N LEU A 42 -8.44 -2.99 -16.29
CA LEU A 42 -9.81 -3.38 -15.94
C LEU A 42 -10.07 -4.88 -16.17
N GLN A 43 -9.55 -5.47 -17.24
CA GLN A 43 -9.65 -6.91 -17.49
C GLN A 43 -8.92 -7.72 -16.42
N LEU A 44 -7.74 -7.27 -16.01
CA LEU A 44 -6.93 -7.91 -14.96
C LEU A 44 -7.67 -7.87 -13.61
N GLN A 45 -8.24 -6.72 -13.26
CA GLN A 45 -9.02 -6.53 -12.03
C GLN A 45 -10.30 -7.37 -12.02
N ASN A 46 -11.04 -7.39 -13.12
CA ASN A 46 -12.26 -8.19 -13.25
C ASN A 46 -11.95 -9.69 -13.15
N LYS A 47 -10.89 -10.14 -13.83
CA LYS A 47 -10.46 -11.54 -13.76
C LYS A 47 -10.05 -11.91 -12.34
N PHE A 48 -9.25 -11.07 -11.66
CA PHE A 48 -8.83 -11.34 -10.29
C PHE A 48 -10.00 -11.39 -9.31
N THR A 49 -10.95 -10.46 -9.42
CA THR A 49 -12.17 -10.44 -8.58
C THR A 49 -12.97 -11.73 -8.74
N PHE A 50 -13.13 -12.20 -9.98
CA PHE A 50 -13.77 -13.50 -10.25
C PHE A 50 -13.01 -14.67 -9.60
N LEU A 51 -11.67 -14.65 -9.64
CA LEU A 51 -10.87 -15.67 -8.98
C LEU A 51 -11.06 -15.63 -7.46
N GLU A 52 -11.03 -14.47 -6.82
CA GLU A 52 -11.27 -14.35 -5.38
C GLU A 52 -12.63 -14.94 -4.98
N GLN A 53 -13.68 -14.70 -5.76
CA GLN A 53 -14.99 -15.30 -5.52
C GLN A 53 -14.97 -16.83 -5.65
N GLN A 54 -14.34 -17.35 -6.71
CA GLN A 54 -14.19 -18.78 -6.94
C GLN A 54 -13.40 -19.46 -5.80
N TYR A 55 -12.35 -18.81 -5.29
CA TYR A 55 -11.58 -19.32 -4.16
C TYR A 55 -12.41 -19.30 -2.88
N LYS A 56 -13.08 -18.18 -2.55
CA LYS A 56 -13.95 -18.10 -1.34
C LYS A 56 -15.01 -19.20 -1.27
N ILE A 57 -15.58 -19.60 -2.41
CA ILE A 57 -16.56 -20.68 -2.46
C ILE A 57 -15.91 -22.04 -2.15
N LYS A 58 -14.68 -22.27 -2.64
CA LYS A 58 -13.93 -23.52 -2.47
C LYS A 58 -13.26 -23.66 -1.09
N SER A 59 -12.96 -22.54 -0.42
CA SER A 59 -12.40 -22.49 0.94
C SER A 59 -13.31 -23.11 2.01
N SER A 60 -14.59 -23.35 1.69
CA SER A 60 -15.50 -24.03 2.62
C SER A 60 -15.24 -25.55 2.77
N GLY A 61 -14.30 -26.15 2.02
CA GLY A 61 -14.20 -27.62 1.94
C GLY A 61 -12.83 -28.30 2.09
N ASN A 62 -11.69 -27.76 1.61
CA ASN A 62 -10.35 -28.38 1.79
C ASN A 62 -9.25 -27.52 1.11
N GLU A 63 -8.85 -26.43 1.76
CA GLU A 63 -8.06 -25.36 1.12
C GLU A 63 -6.54 -25.59 1.12
N GLN A 64 -6.04 -26.59 1.85
CA GLN A 64 -4.62 -26.62 2.23
C GLN A 64 -3.66 -27.18 1.16
N TYR A 65 -4.14 -27.90 0.15
CA TYR A 65 -3.26 -28.69 -0.73
C TYR A 65 -2.82 -28.00 -2.03
N PHE A 66 -3.65 -27.13 -2.62
CA PHE A 66 -3.32 -26.58 -3.95
C PHE A 66 -2.32 -25.41 -3.89
N LEU A 67 -2.44 -24.54 -2.88
CA LEU A 67 -1.53 -23.39 -2.72
C LEU A 67 -0.13 -23.82 -2.25
N LYS A 68 -0.01 -24.93 -1.51
CA LYS A 68 1.26 -25.38 -0.93
C LYS A 68 2.20 -25.98 -1.97
N SER A 69 1.69 -26.86 -2.83
CA SER A 69 2.46 -27.53 -3.89
C SER A 69 3.02 -26.56 -4.94
N CYS A 70 2.31 -25.47 -5.20
CA CYS A 70 2.71 -24.44 -6.16
C CYS A 70 3.45 -23.24 -5.53
N SER A 71 3.80 -23.26 -4.24
CA SER A 71 4.37 -22.07 -3.58
C SER A 71 5.88 -21.96 -3.74
N GLU A 72 6.63 -23.06 -3.76
CA GLU A 72 8.08 -23.03 -3.66
C GLU A 72 8.79 -22.66 -4.96
N GLU A 73 8.40 -23.27 -6.08
CA GLU A 73 8.96 -22.96 -7.41
C GLU A 73 8.58 -21.53 -7.85
N ILE A 74 7.41 -21.06 -7.42
CA ILE A 74 6.91 -19.73 -7.73
C ILE A 74 7.53 -18.65 -6.86
N ASN A 75 7.83 -18.93 -5.60
CA ASN A 75 8.58 -18.00 -4.75
C ASN A 75 9.99 -17.78 -5.31
N ARG A 76 10.60 -18.80 -5.95
CA ARG A 76 11.87 -18.62 -6.68
C ARG A 76 11.69 -17.75 -7.92
N ALA A 77 10.68 -18.01 -8.75
CA ALA A 77 10.43 -17.23 -9.96
C ALA A 77 10.08 -15.76 -9.67
N SER A 78 9.26 -15.51 -8.64
CA SER A 78 8.84 -14.16 -8.23
C SER A 78 10.00 -13.33 -7.69
N LYS A 79 10.89 -13.94 -6.88
CA LYS A 79 12.12 -13.26 -6.41
C LYS A 79 13.07 -12.93 -7.57
N SER A 80 13.18 -13.82 -8.56
CA SER A 80 14.00 -13.59 -9.75
C SER A 80 13.46 -12.41 -10.58
N LEU A 81 12.15 -12.35 -10.83
CA LEU A 81 11.53 -11.25 -11.58
C LEU A 81 11.60 -9.91 -10.83
N LEU A 82 11.43 -9.90 -9.50
CA LEU A 82 11.61 -8.67 -8.70
C LEU A 82 13.06 -8.17 -8.75
N SER A 83 14.03 -9.08 -8.76
CA SER A 83 15.45 -8.73 -8.87
C SER A 83 15.77 -8.06 -10.21
N ILE A 84 15.22 -8.58 -11.31
CA ILE A 84 15.39 -7.98 -12.65
C ILE A 84 14.77 -6.59 -12.69
N TYR A 85 13.56 -6.43 -12.15
CA TYR A 85 12.85 -5.14 -12.08
C TYR A 85 13.64 -4.05 -11.34
N ASN A 86 14.24 -4.41 -10.20
CA ASN A 86 15.02 -3.46 -9.41
C ASN A 86 16.31 -3.04 -10.12
N GLN A 87 16.92 -3.93 -10.91
CA GLN A 87 18.11 -3.62 -11.69
C GLN A 87 17.82 -2.70 -12.89
N GLU A 88 16.68 -2.85 -13.56
CA GLU A 88 16.30 -1.99 -14.69
C GLU A 88 15.90 -0.59 -14.23
N SER A 89 15.22 -0.48 -13.07
CA SER A 89 14.81 0.80 -12.49
C SER A 89 15.98 1.70 -12.08
N LEU A 90 17.17 1.12 -11.81
CA LEU A 90 18.40 1.84 -11.47
C LEU A 90 19.15 2.38 -12.70
N LYS A 91 18.87 1.87 -13.91
CA LYS A 91 19.59 2.26 -15.14
C LYS A 91 19.01 3.49 -15.84
N THR A 92 17.79 3.92 -15.48
CA THR A 92 17.07 5.00 -16.19
C THR A 92 17.20 6.39 -15.54
N GLN A 93 18.10 6.58 -14.56
CA GLN A 93 18.39 7.89 -13.96
C GLN A 93 19.78 8.43 -14.33
N LYS A 94 20.12 8.40 -15.62
CA LYS A 94 21.16 9.27 -16.19
C LYS A 94 20.57 10.05 -17.34
N GLU A 95 20.13 11.26 -17.06
CA GLU A 95 19.91 12.30 -18.06
C GLU A 95 20.25 13.68 -17.47
N PRO A 96 20.48 14.69 -18.33
CA PRO A 96 21.75 15.40 -18.39
C PRO A 96 21.84 16.60 -17.46
N GLU A 97 23.07 16.90 -17.05
CA GLU A 97 23.48 18.15 -16.41
C GLU A 97 23.10 19.34 -17.29
N ASN A 98 22.09 20.10 -16.86
CA ASN A 98 21.84 21.44 -17.38
C ASN A 98 22.13 22.46 -16.28
N THR A 99 23.21 23.18 -16.50
CA THR A 99 23.76 24.27 -15.70
C THR A 99 22.77 25.43 -15.65
N VAL A 100 22.21 25.69 -14.47
CA VAL A 100 21.48 26.93 -14.19
C VAL A 100 22.22 27.69 -13.08
N LYS A 101 22.40 28.98 -13.37
CA LYS A 101 23.22 29.98 -12.69
C LYS A 101 22.90 30.12 -11.20
N GLU A 102 23.98 30.34 -10.45
CA GLU A 102 24.04 30.70 -9.05
C GLU A 102 23.28 32.00 -8.77
N GLU A 103 22.22 31.91 -7.97
CA GLU A 103 21.77 32.99 -7.10
C GLU A 103 21.90 32.52 -5.65
N SER A 104 22.71 33.26 -4.90
CA SER A 104 23.07 33.02 -3.50
C SER A 104 21.82 32.98 -2.61
N SER A 105 21.41 31.77 -2.21
CA SER A 105 20.36 31.57 -1.22
C SER A 105 20.98 31.05 0.07
N GLU A 106 20.75 31.79 1.16
CA GLU A 106 21.08 31.40 2.52
C GLU A 106 20.56 29.99 2.79
N GLN A 107 21.49 29.06 3.02
CA GLN A 107 21.17 27.69 3.41
C GLN A 107 20.58 27.72 4.82
N LYS A 108 19.26 27.88 4.91
CA LYS A 108 18.51 27.57 6.14
C LYS A 108 18.74 26.09 6.44
N GLU A 109 19.48 25.80 7.49
CA GLU A 109 19.63 24.46 8.04
C GLU A 109 18.24 23.83 8.13
N ARG A 110 18.04 22.73 7.41
CA ARG A 110 16.77 21.99 7.39
C ARG A 110 16.63 21.27 8.71
N SER A 111 16.25 22.01 9.75
CA SER A 111 15.87 21.44 11.04
C SER A 111 14.68 20.51 10.81
N TYR A 112 14.92 19.21 10.96
CA TYR A 112 13.89 18.19 10.81
C TYR A 112 12.95 18.26 12.01
N HIS A 113 11.69 18.64 11.77
CA HIS A 113 10.70 18.67 12.85
C HIS A 113 10.39 17.25 13.35
N HIS A 114 10.49 17.05 14.67
CA HIS A 114 10.12 15.82 15.33
C HIS A 114 8.66 15.86 15.79
N TRP A 115 7.83 14.95 15.26
CA TRP A 115 6.43 14.82 15.65
C TRP A 115 6.28 14.33 17.09
N THR A 116 5.67 15.16 17.93
CA THR A 116 5.31 14.81 19.31
C THR A 116 4.13 13.83 19.37
N ARG A 117 3.88 13.25 20.55
CA ARG A 117 2.75 12.32 20.76
C ARG A 117 1.43 13.06 20.63
N GLU A 118 1.36 14.27 21.16
CA GLU A 118 0.21 15.17 21.16
C GLU A 118 -0.16 15.56 19.72
N GLU A 119 0.82 15.97 18.92
CA GLU A 119 0.62 16.28 17.49
C GLU A 119 0.15 15.05 16.71
N THR A 120 0.72 13.88 17.00
CA THR A 120 0.35 12.62 16.34
C THR A 120 -1.11 12.26 16.64
N LEU A 121 -1.56 12.42 17.89
CA LEU A 121 -2.94 12.21 18.29
C LEU A 121 -3.89 13.25 17.68
N LEU A 122 -3.49 14.51 17.68
CA LEU A 122 -4.25 15.60 17.07
C LEU A 122 -4.42 15.38 15.56
N LEU A 123 -3.37 14.93 14.88
CA LEU A 123 -3.40 14.59 13.45
C LEU A 123 -4.43 13.50 13.19
N TYR A 124 -4.36 12.41 13.95
CA TYR A 124 -5.29 11.29 13.81
C TYR A 124 -6.75 11.74 14.01
N LYS A 125 -7.04 12.47 15.11
CA LYS A 125 -8.38 13.01 15.40
C LYS A 125 -8.89 13.92 14.28
N THR A 126 -8.04 14.82 13.79
CA THR A 126 -8.41 15.81 12.77
C THR A 126 -8.71 15.15 11.42
N VAL A 127 -7.92 14.15 11.02
CA VAL A 127 -8.15 13.39 9.79
C VAL A 127 -9.44 12.55 9.89
N HIS A 128 -9.70 11.93 11.05
CA HIS A 128 -10.93 11.17 11.27
C HIS A 128 -12.19 12.04 11.34
N LYS A 129 -12.07 13.29 11.81
CA LYS A 129 -13.16 14.28 11.81
C LYS A 129 -13.44 14.80 10.40
N ASN A 130 -12.41 14.96 9.57
CA ASN A 130 -12.49 15.57 8.23
C ASN A 130 -12.09 14.58 7.12
N ILE A 131 -12.77 13.43 7.06
CA ILE A 131 -12.42 12.34 6.14
C ILE A 131 -12.37 12.85 4.70
N GLY A 132 -11.20 12.73 4.06
CA GLY A 132 -10.98 13.13 2.67
C GLY A 132 -10.74 14.63 2.44
N ASN A 133 -10.92 15.50 3.45
CA ASN A 133 -10.71 16.94 3.31
C ASN A 133 -9.36 17.39 3.89
N TRP A 134 -8.30 17.16 3.13
CA TRP A 134 -6.93 17.52 3.53
C TRP A 134 -6.70 19.03 3.69
N LYS A 135 -7.53 19.88 3.06
CA LYS A 135 -7.41 21.34 3.19
C LYS A 135 -7.71 21.79 4.63
N GLU A 136 -8.72 21.21 5.27
CA GLU A 136 -9.03 21.51 6.67
C GLU A 136 -7.96 20.94 7.62
N VAL A 137 -7.39 19.78 7.30
CA VAL A 137 -6.28 19.20 8.09
C VAL A 137 -5.06 20.12 8.05
N MET A 138 -4.71 20.67 6.88
CA MET A 138 -3.57 21.58 6.73
C MET A 138 -3.72 22.87 7.54
N LYS A 139 -4.94 23.38 7.75
CA LYS A 139 -5.18 24.58 8.59
C LYS A 139 -4.76 24.36 10.04
N VAL A 140 -4.84 23.12 10.54
CA VAL A 140 -4.44 22.75 11.90
C VAL A 140 -2.92 22.60 12.03
N PHE A 141 -2.23 22.35 10.91
CA PHE A 141 -0.81 22.01 10.85
C PHE A 141 -0.05 22.93 9.87
N PRO A 142 -0.07 24.26 10.07
CA PRO A 142 0.50 25.22 9.11
C PRO A 142 2.01 25.10 8.93
N GLN A 143 2.72 24.54 9.92
CA GLN A 143 4.16 24.32 9.89
C GLN A 143 4.58 23.11 9.03
N PHE A 144 3.62 22.31 8.56
CA PHE A 144 3.89 21.11 7.78
C PHE A 144 3.34 21.21 6.37
N SER A 145 4.11 20.69 5.41
CA SER A 145 3.60 20.46 4.06
C SER A 145 2.56 19.34 4.04
N LEU A 146 1.64 19.38 3.07
CA LEU A 146 0.64 18.34 2.85
C LEU A 146 1.26 16.94 2.79
N LEU A 147 2.39 16.81 2.09
CA LEU A 147 3.08 15.53 1.92
C LEU A 147 3.61 14.99 3.26
N GLN A 148 4.18 15.85 4.12
CA GLN A 148 4.63 15.45 5.46
C GLN A 148 3.47 14.94 6.32
N ILE A 149 2.34 15.64 6.29
CA ILE A 149 1.12 15.27 7.02
C ILE A 149 0.62 13.90 6.55
N GLN A 150 0.50 13.71 5.22
CA GLN A 150 0.03 12.45 4.64
C GLN A 150 0.97 11.28 4.94
N ASN A 151 2.28 11.48 4.78
CA ASN A 151 3.28 10.46 5.09
C ASN A 151 3.23 10.06 6.57
N LYS A 152 3.14 11.04 7.47
CA LYS A 152 3.01 10.79 8.91
C LYS A 152 1.73 9.98 9.20
N TYR A 153 0.60 10.34 8.60
CA TYR A 153 -0.66 9.61 8.78
C TYR A 153 -0.57 8.15 8.32
N VAL A 154 0.04 7.90 7.14
CA VAL A 154 0.28 6.52 6.65
C VAL A 154 1.15 5.72 7.63
N MET A 155 2.18 6.34 8.22
CA MET A 155 3.00 5.68 9.24
C MET A 155 2.19 5.30 10.49
N ILE A 156 1.32 6.21 10.97
CA ILE A 156 0.41 5.94 12.11
C ILE A 156 -0.47 4.74 11.80
N GLN A 157 -1.08 4.69 10.61
CA GLN A 157 -1.94 3.58 10.19
C GLN A 157 -1.18 2.25 10.12
N LYS A 158 0.05 2.25 9.59
CA LYS A 158 0.91 1.05 9.55
C LYS A 158 1.23 0.55 10.96
N GLN A 159 1.65 1.45 11.86
CA GLN A 159 1.94 1.10 13.25
C GLN A 159 0.71 0.53 13.96
N PHE A 160 -0.46 1.12 13.73
CA PHE A 160 -1.71 0.61 14.30
C PHE A 160 -2.04 -0.81 13.79
N LYS A 161 -1.94 -1.05 12.47
CA LYS A 161 -2.15 -2.40 11.90
C LYS A 161 -1.19 -3.44 12.46
N LEU A 162 0.09 -3.10 12.59
CA LEU A 162 1.11 -3.98 13.17
C LEU A 162 0.78 -4.30 14.63
N ARG A 163 0.34 -3.31 15.41
CA ARG A 163 -0.08 -3.52 16.81
C ARG A 163 -1.30 -4.42 16.92
N MET A 164 -2.31 -4.23 16.08
CA MET A 164 -3.52 -5.08 16.11
C MET A 164 -3.19 -6.54 15.76
N ARG A 165 -2.28 -6.77 14.81
CA ARG A 165 -1.78 -8.12 14.46
C ARG A 165 -1.03 -8.77 15.62
N ASN A 166 -0.16 -8.02 16.29
CA ASN A 166 0.65 -8.56 17.38
C ASN A 166 -0.15 -8.71 18.69
N LYS A 167 -1.27 -8.00 18.87
CA LYS A 167 -2.15 -8.14 20.04
C LYS A 167 -2.89 -9.49 20.08
N GLU A 168 -3.03 -10.17 18.95
CA GLU A 168 -3.47 -11.57 18.92
C GLU A 168 -2.38 -12.55 19.42
N GLU A 169 -1.12 -12.12 19.48
CA GLU A 169 0.03 -12.95 19.86
C GLU A 169 0.72 -12.52 21.18
N SER A 170 0.38 -11.36 21.76
CA SER A 170 1.08 -10.83 22.93
C SER A 170 0.12 -10.08 23.85
N GLN A 171 -0.19 -10.73 24.97
CA GLN A 171 -1.04 -10.24 26.06
C GLN A 171 -0.35 -9.15 26.91
N ASP A 172 0.89 -8.77 26.62
CA ASP A 172 1.71 -7.88 27.45
C ASP A 172 2.31 -6.72 26.64
N PHE A 173 1.53 -5.66 26.35
CA PHE A 173 2.11 -4.31 26.24
C PHE A 173 1.06 -3.18 26.34
N VAL A 174 1.24 -2.35 27.37
CA VAL A 174 0.37 -1.23 27.75
C VAL A 174 0.71 0.02 26.92
N LEU A 175 -0.13 0.36 25.94
CA LEU A 175 -0.48 1.78 25.74
C LEU A 175 -1.37 2.14 26.94
N SER A 176 -1.17 3.28 27.62
CA SER A 176 -2.05 3.62 28.75
C SER A 176 -3.49 3.48 28.28
N ASP A 177 -4.28 2.72 29.03
CA ASP A 177 -5.61 2.27 28.65
C ASP A 177 -6.46 3.45 28.14
N ASP A 178 -6.24 4.64 28.67
CA ASP A 178 -6.87 5.89 28.26
C ASP A 178 -6.79 6.18 26.75
N THR A 179 -5.68 5.86 26.09
CA THR A 179 -5.51 6.19 24.67
C THR A 179 -6.25 5.20 23.76
N LEU A 180 -6.32 3.93 24.17
CA LEU A 180 -7.05 2.89 23.46
C LEU A 180 -8.55 2.99 23.74
N GLN A 181 -8.93 3.25 24.99
CA GLN A 181 -10.31 3.48 25.40
C GLN A 181 -10.89 4.69 24.69
N MET A 182 -10.14 5.79 24.56
CA MET A 182 -10.60 6.97 23.82
C MET A 182 -10.77 6.71 22.31
N LEU A 183 -9.98 5.81 21.71
CA LEU A 183 -10.14 5.41 20.31
C LEU A 183 -11.33 4.47 20.12
N LEU A 184 -11.59 3.56 21.06
CA LEU A 184 -12.75 2.68 21.06
C LEU A 184 -14.05 3.46 21.29
N ASP A 185 -14.08 4.40 22.24
CA ASP A 185 -15.24 5.27 22.51
C ASP A 185 -15.59 6.15 21.29
N LEU A 186 -14.59 6.58 20.51
CA LEU A 186 -14.80 7.33 19.27
C LEU A 186 -15.43 6.48 18.16
N ILE A 187 -15.20 5.16 18.18
CA ILE A 187 -15.78 4.21 17.23
C ILE A 187 -17.20 3.83 17.67
N SER A 188 -17.43 3.64 18.98
CA SER A 188 -18.76 3.28 19.53
C SER A 188 -19.77 4.43 19.52
N LYS A 189 -19.36 5.70 19.49
CA LYS A 189 -20.28 6.86 19.40
C LYS A 189 -20.79 7.16 17.98
N LYS A 190 -20.54 6.27 17.01
CA LYS A 190 -20.98 6.41 15.61
C LYS A 190 -22.17 5.52 15.23
N GLU A 191 -22.72 4.76 16.16
CA GLU A 191 -24.04 4.10 16.06
C GLU A 191 -25.09 4.95 16.79
#